data_AF-A0A166X733-F1
#
_entry.id   AF-A0A166X733-F1
#
_cell.length_a   1.000
_cell.length_b   1.000
_cell.length_c   1.000
_cell.angle_alpha   90.00
_cell.angle_beta   90.00
_cell.angle_gamma   90.00
#
_symmetry.space_group_name_H-M   'P 1'
#
loop_
_entity.id
_entity.type
_entity.pdbx_description
1 polymer ?
#
loop_
_entity_poly.entity_id
_entity_poly.type
_entity_poly.pdbx_seq_one_letter_code
_entity_poly.pdbx_strand_id
1 'polypeptide(L)'
;MRPALSLSLAAALARLSSATPIVIDEATFKANGGDLADIPNSIRTQNEVLRSYSYNTPWLVVGDIGGCTATWLGNDESGNTYILTAAHCVGYTGEVTSVNREFTAWDGRVIASGAGTAYVPPERINKPPGMGGASTDIALLKLPTRAQIVGKTGLPLDRPLLNDASDERGRDVILVGYGTWGVGRDVSGSYFPSSGARRLYGRGRIDDIFELDYGIGASFQPTGPSPSWARVAPGDSGSAWWQIRDNRPVIIATTNGGHDTKSTAARVSKYIGWIRGIYADAQLSSAAKPLGCIVNISNNDTYCLPAGERSPYSLPDWIYNKQVYVDAAPGTAVMLSDYDNLSYNRIATFDGTVENDKLKAVKAVNGETLDFSHPKSMRVVASSTALGCIFGLTSGRKYCLPAGQRSGYELPGWISGLDVQAQPASGAKVMLCDWANLSYNRLATFDSFVQNWELRNVTAANGQMLDFSRPKSMRVL
;
A
#
# COMPACT_ATOMS: atom_id res chain seq x y z
N MET A 1 -40.76 -42.84 -44.47
CA MET A 1 -40.59 -42.55 -43.03
C MET A 1 -39.16 -42.06 -42.83
N ARG A 2 -38.96 -40.94 -42.12
CA ARG A 2 -37.65 -40.44 -41.67
C ARG A 2 -37.78 -40.12 -40.18
N PRO A 3 -36.98 -40.69 -39.26
CA PRO A 3 -36.88 -40.18 -37.91
C PRO A 3 -36.03 -38.91 -37.90
N ALA A 4 -36.36 -38.00 -36.98
CA ALA A 4 -35.72 -36.70 -36.81
C ALA A 4 -35.10 -36.58 -35.41
N LEU A 5 -34.12 -35.67 -35.27
CA LEU A 5 -33.56 -35.11 -34.02
C LEU A 5 -33.13 -36.12 -32.93
N SER A 6 -31.91 -36.00 -32.41
CA SER A 6 -31.61 -34.90 -31.49
C SER A 6 -30.10 -34.78 -31.22
N LEU A 7 -29.55 -33.59 -31.41
CA LEU A 7 -28.25 -33.22 -30.85
C LEU A 7 -28.48 -32.61 -29.47
N SER A 8 -27.98 -33.29 -28.44
CA SER A 8 -27.96 -32.79 -27.06
C SER A 8 -26.86 -31.73 -26.90
N LEU A 9 -27.18 -30.46 -27.16
CA LEU A 9 -26.24 -29.37 -26.93
C LEU A 9 -26.16 -29.07 -25.42
N ALA A 10 -25.16 -29.63 -24.75
CA ALA A 10 -24.87 -29.33 -23.35
C ALA A 10 -24.37 -27.89 -23.21
N ALA A 11 -25.27 -26.97 -22.86
CA ALA A 11 -24.92 -25.59 -22.55
C ALA A 11 -24.14 -25.52 -21.24
N ALA A 12 -22.82 -25.50 -21.32
CA ALA A 12 -21.96 -25.14 -20.20
C ALA A 12 -22.26 -23.68 -19.80
N LEU A 13 -22.90 -23.47 -18.66
CA LEU A 13 -23.03 -22.13 -18.08
C LEU A 13 -21.64 -21.65 -17.62
N ALA A 14 -20.93 -20.99 -18.52
CA ALA A 14 -19.81 -20.14 -18.15
C ALA A 14 -20.37 -19.02 -17.25
N ARG A 15 -20.09 -19.11 -15.94
CA ARG A 15 -20.29 -18.00 -15.01
C ARG A 15 -19.29 -16.90 -15.38
N LEU A 16 -19.72 -15.97 -16.23
CA LEU A 16 -19.00 -14.74 -16.53
C LEU A 16 -19.01 -13.84 -15.28
N SER A 17 -18.05 -14.03 -14.37
CA SER A 17 -17.79 -13.10 -13.27
C SER A 17 -17.19 -11.81 -13.83
N SER A 18 -17.99 -10.74 -13.84
CA SER A 18 -17.63 -9.47 -14.45
C SER A 18 -16.74 -8.58 -13.56
N ALA A 19 -15.53 -9.05 -13.21
CA ALA A 19 -14.49 -8.18 -12.63
C ALA A 19 -13.96 -7.18 -13.68
N THR A 20 -13.65 -5.93 -13.30
CA THR A 20 -13.33 -4.75 -14.19
C THR A 20 -12.41 -3.74 -13.42
N PRO A 21 -11.49 -2.92 -14.02
CA PRO A 21 -10.05 -2.77 -13.61
C PRO A 21 -9.54 -1.51 -12.88
N ILE A 22 -8.20 -1.42 -12.77
CA ILE A 22 -7.44 -0.19 -13.01
C ILE A 22 -7.16 0.06 -14.52
N VAL A 23 -7.54 1.23 -15.03
CA VAL A 23 -7.13 1.78 -16.35
C VAL A 23 -6.01 2.80 -16.14
N ILE A 24 -5.00 2.82 -17.01
CA ILE A 24 -3.86 3.77 -16.95
C ILE A 24 -3.85 4.75 -18.13
N ASP A 25 -3.13 5.87 -18.02
CA ASP A 25 -2.97 6.84 -19.10
C ASP A 25 -1.95 6.39 -20.19
N GLU A 26 -2.08 6.96 -21.38
CA GLU A 26 -1.22 6.66 -22.52
C GLU A 26 0.27 6.95 -22.25
N ALA A 27 0.57 8.02 -21.52
CA ALA A 27 1.95 8.42 -21.19
C ALA A 27 2.62 7.39 -20.26
N THR A 28 1.91 6.90 -19.25
CA THR A 28 2.39 5.85 -18.34
C THR A 28 2.57 4.53 -19.08
N PHE A 29 1.62 4.18 -19.96
CA PHE A 29 1.75 2.98 -20.78
C PHE A 29 3.00 3.03 -21.68
N LYS A 30 3.19 4.13 -22.43
CA LYS A 30 4.41 4.37 -23.24
C LYS A 30 5.68 4.35 -22.40
N ALA A 31 5.68 4.95 -21.21
CA ALA A 31 6.83 4.97 -20.31
C ALA A 31 7.22 3.57 -19.80
N ASN A 32 6.28 2.62 -19.80
CA ASN A 32 6.54 1.21 -19.49
C ASN A 32 6.88 0.35 -20.74
N GLY A 33 7.06 0.96 -21.92
CA GLY A 33 7.33 0.27 -23.19
C GLY A 33 6.09 -0.07 -24.03
N GLY A 34 4.91 0.41 -23.63
CA GLY A 34 3.62 0.16 -24.29
C GLY A 34 3.48 0.79 -25.69
N ASP A 35 2.89 0.04 -26.61
CA ASP A 35 2.55 0.50 -27.97
C ASP A 35 1.04 0.80 -28.09
N LEU A 36 0.69 2.04 -28.43
CA LEU A 36 -0.70 2.45 -28.63
C LEU A 36 -1.31 1.93 -29.94
N ALA A 37 -0.50 1.54 -30.92
CA ALA A 37 -1.01 0.93 -32.15
C ALA A 37 -1.46 -0.52 -31.93
N ASP A 38 -0.97 -1.18 -30.87
CA ASP A 38 -1.31 -2.56 -30.51
C ASP A 38 -1.44 -2.73 -28.98
N ILE A 39 -2.37 -1.97 -28.39
CA ILE A 39 -2.76 -2.12 -26.98
C ILE A 39 -3.13 -3.59 -26.64
N PRO A 40 -3.92 -4.33 -27.45
CA PRO A 40 -4.34 -5.69 -27.11
C PRO A 40 -3.19 -6.68 -26.88
N ASN A 41 -2.09 -6.59 -27.64
CA ASN A 41 -0.94 -7.47 -27.44
C ASN A 41 0.10 -6.86 -26.49
N SER A 42 0.37 -5.56 -26.60
CA SER A 42 1.39 -4.88 -25.81
C SER A 42 1.04 -4.84 -24.31
N ILE A 43 -0.23 -4.61 -23.96
CA ILE A 43 -0.67 -4.52 -22.55
C ILE A 43 -0.43 -5.80 -21.74
N ARG A 44 -0.33 -6.96 -22.41
CA ARG A 44 -0.10 -8.26 -21.76
C ARG A 44 1.26 -8.40 -21.09
N THR A 45 2.24 -7.56 -21.48
CA THR A 45 3.62 -7.62 -20.99
C THR A 45 4.12 -6.27 -20.47
N GLN A 46 3.78 -5.16 -21.13
CA GLN A 46 4.31 -3.84 -20.76
C GLN A 46 3.72 -3.30 -19.43
N ASN A 47 2.56 -3.79 -19.01
CA ASN A 47 2.02 -3.50 -17.68
C ASN A 47 2.62 -4.34 -16.54
N GLU A 48 3.55 -5.28 -16.81
CA GLU A 48 4.09 -6.17 -15.78
C GLU A 48 4.87 -5.40 -14.69
N VAL A 49 5.44 -4.23 -14.99
CA VAL A 49 6.07 -3.37 -13.97
C VAL A 49 5.05 -2.87 -12.94
N LEU A 50 3.90 -2.35 -13.36
CA LEU A 50 2.83 -1.91 -12.47
C LEU A 50 2.20 -3.11 -11.74
N ARG A 51 2.04 -4.23 -12.44
CA ARG A 51 1.59 -5.47 -11.84
C ARG A 51 2.51 -5.95 -10.73
N SER A 52 3.83 -5.89 -10.92
CA SER A 52 4.81 -6.24 -9.88
C SER A 52 4.65 -5.37 -8.64
N TYR A 53 4.38 -4.06 -8.81
CA TYR A 53 4.11 -3.14 -7.71
C TYR A 53 2.86 -3.52 -6.93
N SER A 54 1.81 -4.00 -7.62
CA SER A 54 0.59 -4.50 -6.96
C SER A 54 0.84 -5.68 -6.01
N TYR A 55 1.97 -6.39 -6.15
CA TYR A 55 2.40 -7.49 -5.26
C TYR A 55 3.45 -7.06 -4.23
N ASN A 56 3.62 -5.77 -3.94
CA ASN A 56 4.43 -5.33 -2.78
C ASN A 56 3.64 -5.46 -1.47
N THR A 57 4.37 -5.71 -0.37
CA THR A 57 3.82 -6.19 0.91
C THR A 57 2.58 -5.45 1.42
N PRO A 58 2.53 -4.10 1.42
CA PRO A 58 1.35 -3.36 1.88
C PRO A 58 0.04 -3.70 1.17
N TRP A 59 0.11 -4.16 -0.08
CA TRP A 59 -1.05 -4.39 -0.92
C TRP A 59 -1.50 -5.85 -0.89
N LEU A 60 -0.70 -6.76 -0.35
CA LEU A 60 -1.00 -8.21 -0.32
C LEU A 60 -2.27 -8.55 0.48
N VAL A 61 -2.77 -7.62 1.31
CA VAL A 61 -4.08 -7.72 1.98
C VAL A 61 -5.28 -7.54 1.04
N VAL A 62 -5.08 -7.10 -0.20
CA VAL A 62 -6.12 -6.93 -1.22
C VAL A 62 -6.33 -8.25 -1.98
N GLY A 63 -7.56 -8.74 -2.04
CA GLY A 63 -8.00 -9.98 -2.69
C GLY A 63 -9.30 -9.82 -3.48
N ASP A 64 -9.98 -10.93 -3.76
CA ASP A 64 -11.23 -11.01 -4.54
C ASP A 64 -12.34 -11.73 -3.74
N ILE A 65 -13.61 -11.34 -3.96
CA ILE A 65 -14.82 -11.95 -3.37
C ILE A 65 -15.84 -12.45 -4.41
N GLY A 66 -15.38 -12.79 -5.61
CA GLY A 66 -16.20 -13.28 -6.72
C GLY A 66 -16.68 -12.15 -7.63
N GLY A 67 -15.77 -11.48 -8.35
CA GLY A 67 -16.11 -10.43 -9.32
C GLY A 67 -16.04 -9.00 -8.77
N CYS A 68 -15.77 -8.85 -7.48
CA CYS A 68 -15.37 -7.61 -6.83
C CYS A 68 -14.03 -7.78 -6.13
N THR A 69 -13.26 -6.69 -6.08
CA THR A 69 -12.08 -6.58 -5.23
C THR A 69 -12.51 -6.36 -3.77
N ALA A 70 -11.69 -6.82 -2.82
CA ALA A 70 -11.92 -6.58 -1.40
C ALA A 70 -10.61 -6.56 -0.61
N THR A 71 -10.62 -6.02 0.61
CA THR A 71 -9.41 -5.84 1.43
C THR A 71 -9.58 -6.48 2.80
N TRP A 72 -8.67 -7.38 3.17
CA TRP A 72 -8.62 -7.97 4.50
C TRP A 72 -8.26 -6.91 5.55
N LEU A 73 -9.04 -6.82 6.63
CA LEU A 73 -8.78 -5.92 7.77
C LEU A 73 -8.21 -6.65 8.99
N GLY A 74 -8.41 -7.96 9.08
CA GLY A 74 -7.95 -8.76 10.21
C GLY A 74 -8.82 -9.98 10.49
N ASN A 75 -8.43 -10.71 11.53
CA ASN A 75 -9.16 -11.85 12.07
C ASN A 75 -9.45 -11.59 13.56
N ASP A 76 -10.63 -12.00 14.06
CA ASP A 76 -10.94 -12.04 15.50
C ASP A 76 -10.54 -13.38 16.15
N GLU A 77 -10.44 -13.38 17.48
CA GLU A 77 -10.15 -14.57 18.29
C GLU A 77 -11.24 -15.65 18.18
N SER A 78 -12.45 -15.27 17.76
CA SER A 78 -13.58 -16.16 17.52
C SER A 78 -13.54 -16.87 16.15
N GLY A 79 -12.42 -16.75 15.41
CA GLY A 79 -12.22 -17.46 14.15
C GLY A 79 -12.97 -16.86 12.96
N ASN A 80 -13.21 -15.55 12.96
CA ASN A 80 -13.80 -14.82 11.84
C ASN A 80 -12.82 -13.85 11.21
N THR A 81 -12.87 -13.75 9.89
CA THR A 81 -12.14 -12.76 9.09
C THR A 81 -13.05 -11.59 8.73
N TYR A 82 -12.53 -10.37 8.85
CA TYR A 82 -13.22 -9.14 8.47
C TYR A 82 -12.61 -8.57 7.19
N ILE A 83 -13.47 -8.29 6.22
CA ILE A 83 -13.10 -7.84 4.87
C ILE A 83 -13.89 -6.58 4.52
N LEU A 84 -13.18 -5.53 4.11
CA LEU A 84 -13.72 -4.29 3.57
C LEU A 84 -14.03 -4.46 2.08
N THR A 85 -15.23 -4.06 1.65
CA THR A 85 -15.66 -4.08 0.25
C THR A 85 -16.81 -3.11 0.02
N ALA A 86 -17.38 -3.04 -1.18
CA ALA A 86 -18.50 -2.17 -1.51
C ALA A 86 -19.85 -2.83 -1.21
N ALA A 87 -20.85 -2.03 -0.84
CA ALA A 87 -22.19 -2.56 -0.52
C ALA A 87 -22.83 -3.29 -1.71
N HIS A 88 -22.69 -2.80 -2.94
CA HIS A 88 -23.24 -3.48 -4.11
C HIS A 88 -22.62 -4.88 -4.40
N CYS A 89 -21.45 -5.21 -3.85
CA CYS A 89 -20.79 -6.52 -4.05
C CYS A 89 -21.35 -7.63 -3.13
N VAL A 90 -21.95 -7.27 -1.99
CA VAL A 90 -22.30 -8.24 -0.94
C VAL A 90 -23.72 -8.77 -1.03
N GLY A 91 -24.60 -8.16 -1.84
CA GLY A 91 -25.98 -8.63 -2.03
C GLY A 91 -26.84 -8.50 -0.77
N TYR A 92 -26.76 -7.34 -0.10
CA TYR A 92 -27.50 -7.05 1.12
C TYR A 92 -29.00 -6.87 0.87
N THR A 93 -29.80 -7.11 1.92
CA THR A 93 -31.24 -6.80 1.98
C THR A 93 -31.61 -5.85 3.13
N GLY A 94 -30.69 -5.68 4.09
CA GLY A 94 -30.76 -4.74 5.21
C GLY A 94 -29.36 -4.47 5.78
N GLU A 95 -29.27 -3.68 6.85
CA GLU A 95 -27.99 -3.32 7.51
C GLU A 95 -27.16 -4.55 7.90
N VAL A 96 -27.83 -5.64 8.27
CA VAL A 96 -27.24 -6.94 8.57
C VAL A 96 -27.90 -7.98 7.69
N THR A 97 -27.14 -8.64 6.82
CA THR A 97 -27.64 -9.66 5.88
C THR A 97 -26.83 -10.94 5.99
N SER A 98 -27.48 -12.09 6.16
CA SER A 98 -26.82 -13.40 6.06
C SER A 98 -26.38 -13.68 4.63
N VAL A 99 -25.12 -14.03 4.44
CA VAL A 99 -24.53 -14.28 3.11
C VAL A 99 -23.75 -15.59 3.08
N ASN A 100 -23.57 -16.14 1.89
CA ASN A 100 -22.55 -17.14 1.61
C ASN A 100 -21.55 -16.53 0.62
N ARG A 101 -20.29 -16.44 1.02
CA ARG A 101 -19.21 -15.77 0.29
C ARG A 101 -17.86 -16.45 0.54
N GLU A 102 -16.90 -16.09 -0.28
CA GLU A 102 -15.51 -16.48 -0.20
C GLU A 102 -14.64 -15.23 -0.34
N PHE A 103 -13.49 -15.20 0.32
CA PHE A 103 -12.44 -14.21 0.09
C PHE A 103 -11.12 -14.91 -0.18
N THR A 104 -10.56 -14.60 -1.35
CA THR A 104 -9.36 -15.24 -1.89
C THR A 104 -8.24 -14.21 -1.99
N ALA A 105 -7.07 -14.54 -1.41
CA ALA A 105 -5.93 -13.65 -1.32
C ALA A 105 -5.12 -13.55 -2.62
N TRP A 106 -4.11 -12.68 -2.59
CA TRP A 106 -3.15 -12.42 -3.67
C TRP A 106 -2.45 -13.66 -4.25
N ASP A 107 -2.32 -14.73 -3.47
CA ASP A 107 -1.68 -16.00 -3.82
C ASP A 107 -2.69 -17.07 -4.28
N GLY A 108 -3.98 -16.73 -4.38
CA GLY A 108 -5.04 -17.66 -4.75
C GLY A 108 -5.54 -18.56 -3.62
N ARG A 109 -5.05 -18.41 -2.38
CA ARG A 109 -5.59 -19.16 -1.23
C ARG A 109 -6.88 -18.53 -0.71
N VAL A 110 -7.84 -19.39 -0.41
CA VAL A 110 -9.07 -19.01 0.32
C VAL A 110 -8.71 -18.72 1.77
N ILE A 111 -8.86 -17.46 2.18
CA ILE A 111 -8.56 -17.00 3.54
C ILE A 111 -9.78 -17.12 4.43
N ALA A 112 -10.98 -16.89 3.90
CA ALA A 112 -12.24 -17.02 4.62
C ALA A 112 -13.38 -17.43 3.68
N SER A 113 -14.27 -18.32 4.12
CA SER A 113 -15.39 -18.77 3.27
C SER A 113 -16.54 -19.43 4.01
N GLY A 114 -17.74 -19.38 3.40
CA GLY A 114 -18.94 -20.06 3.85
C GLY A 114 -20.04 -19.10 4.31
N ALA A 115 -20.96 -19.62 5.12
CA ALA A 115 -22.02 -18.82 5.74
C ALA A 115 -21.42 -17.79 6.71
N GLY A 116 -21.78 -16.54 6.51
CA GLY A 116 -21.33 -15.40 7.31
C GLY A 116 -22.29 -14.22 7.17
N THR A 117 -21.81 -13.02 7.47
CA THR A 117 -22.65 -11.82 7.56
C THR A 117 -22.06 -10.67 6.75
N ALA A 118 -22.89 -10.05 5.93
CA ALA A 118 -22.62 -8.77 5.31
C ALA A 118 -23.26 -7.66 6.15
N TYR A 119 -22.47 -6.63 6.43
CA TYR A 119 -22.90 -5.41 7.09
C TYR A 119 -22.81 -4.25 6.11
N VAL A 120 -23.86 -3.44 6.03
CA VAL A 120 -23.87 -2.14 5.33
C VAL A 120 -24.32 -1.05 6.31
N PRO A 121 -23.88 0.20 6.15
CA PRO A 121 -24.23 1.26 7.09
C PRO A 121 -25.71 1.66 6.97
N PRO A 122 -26.32 2.25 8.02
CA PRO A 122 -27.72 2.69 7.99
C PRO A 122 -28.03 3.63 6.82
N GLU A 123 -27.09 4.51 6.46
CA GLU A 123 -27.21 5.44 5.33
C GLU A 123 -27.29 4.72 3.97
N ARG A 124 -26.90 3.44 3.89
CA ARG A 124 -27.08 2.63 2.67
C ARG A 124 -28.51 2.10 2.52
N ILE A 125 -29.21 1.89 3.62
CA ILE A 125 -30.60 1.44 3.63
C ILE A 125 -31.55 2.64 3.58
N ASN A 126 -31.37 3.59 4.50
CA ASN A 126 -32.17 4.79 4.65
C ASN A 126 -31.35 6.02 4.26
N LYS A 127 -31.16 6.19 2.95
CA LYS A 127 -30.26 7.22 2.39
C LYS A 127 -30.67 8.64 2.77
N PRO A 128 -29.84 9.39 3.52
CA PRO A 128 -30.14 10.78 3.87
C PRO A 128 -30.20 11.69 2.63
N PRO A 129 -31.07 12.71 2.61
CA PRO A 129 -31.04 13.73 1.56
C PRO A 129 -29.65 14.36 1.43
N GLY A 130 -29.13 14.43 0.21
CA GLY A 130 -27.77 14.92 -0.07
C GLY A 130 -26.69 13.84 -0.10
N MET A 131 -26.96 12.62 0.38
CA MET A 131 -26.12 11.45 0.09
C MET A 131 -26.56 10.76 -1.21
N GLY A 132 -25.64 10.07 -1.87
CA GLY A 132 -25.89 9.49 -3.18
C GLY A 132 -25.37 8.06 -3.33
N GLY A 133 -24.99 7.71 -4.56
CA GLY A 133 -24.63 6.34 -4.91
C GLY A 133 -23.31 5.92 -4.27
N ALA A 134 -22.31 6.79 -4.34
CA ALA A 134 -20.94 6.49 -3.96
C ALA A 134 -20.68 6.64 -2.47
N SER A 135 -21.25 7.66 -1.83
CA SER A 135 -20.97 7.98 -0.43
C SER A 135 -21.40 6.90 0.55
N THR A 136 -22.38 6.08 0.18
CA THR A 136 -22.99 5.05 1.03
C THR A 136 -22.52 3.62 0.71
N ASP A 137 -21.68 3.45 -0.30
CA ASP A 137 -21.40 2.14 -0.90
C ASP A 137 -20.21 1.41 -0.26
N ILE A 138 -20.28 1.24 1.06
CA ILE A 138 -19.27 0.54 1.87
C ILE A 138 -19.92 -0.64 2.59
N ALA A 139 -19.17 -1.72 2.77
CA ALA A 139 -19.59 -2.92 3.47
C ALA A 139 -18.44 -3.57 4.23
N LEU A 140 -18.80 -4.27 5.31
CA LEU A 140 -17.94 -5.25 5.96
C LEU A 140 -18.53 -6.64 5.77
N LEU A 141 -17.71 -7.57 5.30
CA LEU A 141 -17.99 -9.00 5.35
C LEU A 141 -17.32 -9.59 6.59
N LYS A 142 -18.10 -10.29 7.42
CA LYS A 142 -17.62 -11.18 8.48
C LYS A 142 -17.81 -12.62 8.01
N LEU A 143 -16.71 -13.31 7.70
CA LEU A 143 -16.72 -14.68 7.18
C LEU A 143 -15.92 -15.62 8.08
N PRO A 144 -16.26 -16.92 8.18
CA PRO A 144 -15.45 -17.88 8.93
C PRO A 144 -14.04 -18.01 8.34
N THR A 145 -13.02 -17.87 9.18
CA THR A 145 -11.61 -18.00 8.78
C THR A 145 -11.32 -19.43 8.31
N ARG A 146 -10.48 -19.55 7.27
CA ARG A 146 -9.98 -20.81 6.70
C ARG A 146 -8.46 -20.90 6.71
N ALA A 147 -7.77 -19.78 6.51
CA ALA A 147 -6.32 -19.70 6.56
C ALA A 147 -5.87 -18.32 7.07
N GLN A 148 -4.66 -18.26 7.61
CA GLN A 148 -4.00 -16.98 7.85
C GLN A 148 -3.53 -16.39 6.51
N ILE A 149 -3.76 -15.08 6.32
CA ILE A 149 -3.18 -14.34 5.20
C ILE A 149 -1.70 -14.06 5.49
N VAL A 150 -0.85 -14.28 4.50
CA VAL A 150 0.61 -14.24 4.63
C VAL A 150 1.26 -13.49 3.47
N GLY A 151 2.47 -13.00 3.67
CA GLY A 151 3.33 -12.45 2.61
C GLY A 151 4.01 -13.54 1.78
N LYS A 152 4.85 -13.13 0.83
CA LYS A 152 5.55 -14.03 -0.12
C LYS A 152 6.42 -15.12 0.52
N THR A 153 6.78 -14.94 1.79
CA THR A 153 7.67 -15.79 2.58
C THR A 153 6.93 -16.73 3.52
N GLY A 154 5.59 -16.63 3.60
CA GLY A 154 4.77 -17.41 4.54
C GLY A 154 4.55 -16.74 5.91
N LEU A 155 5.19 -15.59 6.19
CA LEU A 155 4.93 -14.82 7.42
C LEU A 155 3.55 -14.11 7.37
N PRO A 156 2.80 -14.04 8.50
CA PRO A 156 1.55 -13.29 8.57
C PRO A 156 1.71 -11.83 8.14
N LEU A 157 0.69 -11.28 7.48
CA LEU A 157 0.63 -9.84 7.17
C LEU A 157 0.10 -9.03 8.37
N ASP A 158 0.65 -7.84 8.55
CA ASP A 158 0.09 -6.84 9.45
C ASP A 158 -1.30 -6.35 9.00
N ARG A 159 -2.16 -6.04 9.97
CA ARG A 159 -3.48 -5.45 9.72
C ARG A 159 -3.30 -4.04 9.10
N PRO A 160 -4.05 -3.67 8.05
CA PRO A 160 -3.94 -2.34 7.47
C PRO A 160 -4.53 -1.27 8.40
N LEU A 161 -3.98 -0.06 8.31
CA LEU A 161 -4.49 1.11 9.02
C LEU A 161 -5.67 1.74 8.26
N LEU A 162 -6.70 2.15 8.98
CA LEU A 162 -7.83 2.92 8.48
C LEU A 162 -7.64 4.40 8.78
N ASN A 163 -7.90 5.25 7.80
CA ASN A 163 -7.83 6.70 7.95
C ASN A 163 -9.01 7.21 8.77
N ASP A 164 -8.70 7.92 9.84
CA ASP A 164 -9.66 8.59 10.73
C ASP A 164 -9.52 10.13 10.71
N ALA A 165 -8.64 10.67 9.84
CA ALA A 165 -8.56 12.10 9.52
C ALA A 165 -9.47 12.50 8.34
N SER A 166 -9.75 13.79 8.16
CA SER A 166 -10.63 14.32 7.09
C SER A 166 -9.90 15.16 6.02
N ASP A 167 -8.59 15.00 5.88
CA ASP A 167 -7.68 15.76 5.01
C ASP A 167 -7.18 14.95 3.78
N GLU A 168 -8.02 14.06 3.23
CA GLU A 168 -7.70 13.24 2.07
C GLU A 168 -7.53 14.05 0.77
N ARG A 169 -8.21 15.20 0.67
CA ARG A 169 -8.24 16.03 -0.53
C ARG A 169 -6.88 16.66 -0.83
N GLY A 170 -6.54 16.73 -2.12
CA GLY A 170 -5.27 17.25 -2.61
C GLY A 170 -4.10 16.27 -2.52
N ARG A 171 -4.27 15.09 -1.89
CA ARG A 171 -3.21 14.10 -1.71
C ARG A 171 -3.21 13.02 -2.81
N ASP A 172 -2.03 12.50 -3.14
CA ASP A 172 -1.85 11.30 -3.98
C ASP A 172 -2.64 10.11 -3.40
N VAL A 173 -3.29 9.35 -4.27
CA VAL A 173 -3.97 8.08 -3.94
C VAL A 173 -3.38 6.94 -4.75
N ILE A 174 -3.20 5.79 -4.09
CA ILE A 174 -2.78 4.51 -4.68
C ILE A 174 -4.00 3.60 -4.79
N LEU A 175 -4.13 2.94 -5.94
CA LEU A 175 -5.21 2.02 -6.29
C LEU A 175 -4.60 0.63 -6.58
N VAL A 176 -5.24 -0.45 -6.12
CA VAL A 176 -4.82 -1.83 -6.40
C VAL A 176 -6.05 -2.73 -6.57
N GLY A 177 -6.24 -3.35 -7.73
CA GLY A 177 -7.44 -4.14 -8.03
C GLY A 177 -7.24 -5.23 -9.08
N TYR A 178 -8.28 -6.04 -9.34
CA TYR A 178 -8.25 -7.33 -10.06
C TYR A 178 -8.90 -7.35 -11.46
N GLY A 179 -9.39 -6.21 -11.94
CA GLY A 179 -10.25 -6.24 -13.12
C GLY A 179 -9.61 -5.96 -14.51
N THR A 180 -10.50 -5.92 -15.52
CA THR A 180 -10.36 -5.78 -17.00
C THR A 180 -9.56 -4.60 -17.58
N TRP A 181 -8.25 -4.71 -17.79
CA TRP A 181 -7.38 -3.54 -18.02
C TRP A 181 -7.73 -2.62 -19.20
N GLY A 182 -7.10 -1.44 -19.23
CA GLY A 182 -7.20 -0.49 -20.34
C GLY A 182 -6.08 0.55 -20.35
N VAL A 183 -5.96 1.26 -21.47
CA VAL A 183 -5.04 2.39 -21.69
C VAL A 183 -5.81 3.57 -22.28
N GLY A 184 -5.74 4.72 -21.61
CA GLY A 184 -6.46 5.93 -21.97
C GLY A 184 -7.97 5.73 -22.02
N ARG A 185 -8.52 5.70 -23.24
CA ARG A 185 -9.96 5.43 -23.49
C ARG A 185 -10.23 4.02 -24.02
N ASP A 186 -9.20 3.25 -24.37
CA ASP A 186 -9.34 1.86 -24.82
C ASP A 186 -9.34 0.93 -23.59
N VAL A 187 -10.50 0.35 -23.29
CA VAL A 187 -10.73 -0.53 -22.13
C VAL A 187 -11.48 -1.75 -22.63
N SER A 188 -10.94 -2.95 -22.40
CA SER A 188 -11.51 -4.17 -22.97
C SER A 188 -11.48 -5.36 -22.03
N GLY A 189 -12.63 -6.07 -21.99
CA GLY A 189 -12.85 -7.38 -21.36
C GLY A 189 -11.67 -8.33 -21.45
N SER A 190 -11.01 -8.33 -22.62
CA SER A 190 -9.95 -9.25 -23.03
C SER A 190 -8.52 -8.78 -22.71
N TYR A 191 -8.32 -7.63 -22.06
CA TYR A 191 -6.99 -7.18 -21.65
C TYR A 191 -6.61 -7.81 -20.31
N PHE A 192 -5.60 -8.68 -20.38
CA PHE A 192 -5.08 -9.53 -19.30
C PHE A 192 -3.55 -9.60 -19.38
N PRO A 193 -2.85 -9.91 -18.27
CA PRO A 193 -1.44 -10.28 -18.32
C PRO A 193 -1.24 -11.58 -19.12
N SER A 194 -0.01 -11.79 -19.60
CA SER A 194 0.40 -13.04 -20.26
C SER A 194 0.28 -14.29 -19.38
N SER A 195 0.29 -14.14 -18.04
CA SER A 195 0.14 -15.23 -17.08
C SER A 195 -0.41 -14.72 -15.74
N GLY A 196 -1.11 -15.56 -14.97
CA GLY A 196 -1.58 -15.27 -13.61
C GLY A 196 -2.74 -14.27 -13.48
N ALA A 197 -3.05 -13.83 -12.26
CA ALA A 197 -4.19 -12.96 -11.98
C ALA A 197 -4.05 -11.55 -12.59
N ARG A 198 -5.18 -10.98 -13.04
CA ARG A 198 -5.31 -9.67 -13.68
C ARG A 198 -5.24 -8.50 -12.68
N ARG A 199 -4.20 -8.51 -11.86
CA ARG A 199 -3.98 -7.53 -10.78
C ARG A 199 -3.07 -6.39 -11.25
N LEU A 200 -3.43 -5.14 -10.94
CA LEU A 200 -2.65 -3.96 -11.34
C LEU A 200 -2.52 -2.95 -10.19
N TYR A 201 -1.57 -2.03 -10.34
CA TYR A 201 -1.34 -0.87 -9.47
C TYR A 201 -1.58 0.42 -10.28
N GLY A 202 -2.23 1.41 -9.66
CA GLY A 202 -2.47 2.72 -10.23
C GLY A 202 -2.20 3.84 -9.21
N ARG A 203 -1.95 5.07 -9.69
CA ARG A 203 -2.02 6.27 -8.86
C ARG A 203 -2.92 7.32 -9.47
N GLY A 204 -3.56 8.08 -8.60
CA GLY A 204 -4.30 9.29 -8.95
C GLY A 204 -4.11 10.37 -7.90
N ARG A 205 -4.93 11.42 -8.00
CA ARG A 205 -4.97 12.54 -7.06
C ARG A 205 -6.39 12.69 -6.54
N ILE A 206 -6.58 12.80 -5.22
CA ILE A 206 -7.89 13.16 -4.68
C ILE A 206 -8.13 14.64 -4.95
N ASP A 207 -9.16 14.96 -5.72
CA ASP A 207 -9.52 16.33 -6.09
C ASP A 207 -10.95 16.72 -5.68
N ASP A 208 -11.81 15.74 -5.36
CA ASP A 208 -13.22 15.97 -5.03
C ASP A 208 -13.66 15.29 -3.72
N ILE A 209 -14.56 15.96 -3.00
CA ILE A 209 -15.20 15.50 -1.75
C ILE A 209 -16.66 15.97 -1.84
N PHE A 210 -17.60 15.03 -1.78
CA PHE A 210 -18.99 15.28 -2.15
C PHE A 210 -19.97 14.42 -1.32
N GLU A 211 -21.28 14.54 -1.60
CA GLU A 211 -22.35 13.78 -0.93
C GLU A 211 -22.25 13.85 0.62
N LEU A 212 -22.42 15.07 1.15
CA LEU A 212 -22.29 15.42 2.58
C LEU A 212 -20.92 15.08 3.22
N ASP A 213 -19.84 15.16 2.43
CA ASP A 213 -18.48 14.72 2.78
C ASP A 213 -18.31 13.21 2.94
N TYR A 214 -19.26 12.36 2.58
CA TYR A 214 -19.10 10.89 2.64
C TYR A 214 -18.57 10.30 1.32
N GLY A 215 -18.75 10.99 0.19
CA GLY A 215 -18.16 10.65 -1.10
C GLY A 215 -16.78 11.26 -1.29
N ILE A 216 -15.91 10.57 -2.03
CA ILE A 216 -14.59 11.02 -2.45
C ILE A 216 -14.33 10.67 -3.91
N GLY A 217 -13.66 11.58 -4.63
CA GLY A 217 -13.38 11.46 -6.05
C GLY A 217 -11.90 11.64 -6.39
N ALA A 218 -11.50 10.99 -7.47
CA ALA A 218 -10.20 11.19 -8.11
C ALA A 218 -10.39 11.25 -9.62
N SER A 219 -10.16 12.42 -10.23
CA SER A 219 -10.18 12.55 -11.70
C SER A 219 -9.07 11.73 -12.36
N PHE A 220 -9.27 11.44 -13.65
CA PHE A 220 -8.37 10.69 -14.53
C PHE A 220 -8.15 11.42 -15.85
N GLN A 221 -6.89 11.49 -16.28
CA GLN A 221 -6.49 12.12 -17.54
C GLN A 221 -5.99 11.04 -18.49
N PRO A 222 -6.73 10.66 -19.55
CA PRO A 222 -6.44 9.46 -20.34
C PRO A 222 -5.13 9.53 -21.14
N THR A 223 -4.63 10.72 -21.46
CA THR A 223 -3.42 10.88 -22.29
C THR A 223 -2.15 11.05 -21.44
N GLY A 224 -2.21 11.86 -20.37
CA GLY A 224 -1.07 12.13 -19.51
C GLY A 224 0.08 12.91 -20.17
N PRO A 225 1.25 13.01 -19.49
CA PRO A 225 1.49 12.60 -18.12
C PRO A 225 0.77 13.51 -17.12
N SER A 226 0.25 12.96 -16.02
CA SER A 226 -0.49 13.72 -15.00
C SER A 226 -0.32 13.12 -13.59
N PRO A 227 -0.72 13.81 -12.50
CA PRO A 227 -0.85 13.19 -11.18
C PRO A 227 -2.07 12.24 -11.10
N SER A 228 -2.92 12.24 -12.12
CA SER A 228 -4.21 11.55 -12.25
C SER A 228 -4.15 10.49 -13.35
N TRP A 229 -3.09 9.69 -13.36
CA TRP A 229 -2.76 8.78 -14.46
C TRP A 229 -3.46 7.42 -14.40
N ALA A 230 -4.20 7.11 -13.33
CA ALA A 230 -5.02 5.90 -13.24
C ALA A 230 -6.44 6.17 -12.73
N ARG A 231 -7.37 5.32 -13.15
CA ARG A 231 -8.72 5.21 -12.58
C ARG A 231 -9.10 3.77 -12.29
N VAL A 232 -10.09 3.61 -11.41
CA VAL A 232 -10.90 2.39 -11.36
C VAL A 232 -11.88 2.35 -12.55
N ALA A 233 -12.36 1.15 -12.86
CA ALA A 233 -13.49 0.83 -13.69
C ALA A 233 -14.06 -0.51 -13.18
N PRO A 234 -15.34 -0.87 -13.44
CA PRO A 234 -16.26 -1.35 -12.41
C PRO A 234 -15.70 -2.24 -11.28
N GLY A 235 -15.53 -3.55 -11.45
CA GLY A 235 -15.28 -4.58 -10.41
C GLY A 235 -14.00 -4.49 -9.55
N ASP A 236 -13.18 -3.46 -9.72
CA ASP A 236 -12.32 -2.90 -8.69
C ASP A 236 -13.17 -2.27 -7.56
N SER A 237 -14.50 -2.22 -7.74
CA SER A 237 -15.54 -2.19 -6.72
C SER A 237 -15.11 -2.94 -5.47
N GLY A 238 -15.16 -2.27 -4.33
CA GLY A 238 -14.70 -2.81 -3.05
C GLY A 238 -13.19 -2.77 -2.80
N SER A 239 -12.38 -2.36 -3.77
CA SER A 239 -10.96 -2.07 -3.54
C SER A 239 -10.80 -0.95 -2.50
N ALA A 240 -9.83 -1.12 -1.60
CA ALA A 240 -9.33 -0.03 -0.78
C ALA A 240 -8.57 0.99 -1.65
N TRP A 241 -8.77 2.27 -1.36
CA TRP A 241 -7.94 3.37 -1.83
C TRP A 241 -6.95 3.72 -0.73
N TRP A 242 -5.69 3.94 -1.10
CA TRP A 242 -4.60 4.09 -0.13
C TRP A 242 -3.93 5.44 -0.24
N GLN A 243 -3.59 6.05 0.90
CA GLN A 243 -2.68 7.19 0.96
C GLN A 243 -1.48 6.84 1.84
N ILE A 244 -0.33 7.47 1.55
CA ILE A 244 0.83 7.38 2.42
C ILE A 244 0.78 8.53 3.43
N ARG A 245 0.60 8.18 4.71
CA ARG A 245 0.41 9.09 5.85
C ARG A 245 1.37 8.68 6.96
N ASP A 246 2.11 9.63 7.53
CA ASP A 246 3.14 9.40 8.56
C ASP A 246 4.11 8.25 8.19
N ASN A 247 4.58 8.25 6.94
CA ASN A 247 5.42 7.21 6.36
C ASN A 247 4.83 5.78 6.43
N ARG A 248 3.50 5.64 6.36
CA ARG A 248 2.77 4.36 6.36
C ARG A 248 1.63 4.34 5.34
N PRO A 249 1.29 3.17 4.77
CA PRO A 249 0.10 2.99 3.95
C PRO A 249 -1.17 3.00 4.83
N VAL A 250 -2.19 3.76 4.43
CA VAL A 250 -3.46 3.90 5.15
C VAL A 250 -4.63 3.85 4.17
N ILE A 251 -5.64 3.04 4.46
CA ILE A 251 -6.90 2.95 3.70
C ILE A 251 -7.74 4.19 3.97
N ILE A 252 -8.08 4.94 2.92
CA ILE A 252 -8.89 6.16 2.99
C ILE A 252 -10.32 6.00 2.51
N ALA A 253 -10.57 5.06 1.59
CA ALA A 253 -11.86 4.93 0.91
C ALA A 253 -12.06 3.53 0.34
N THR A 254 -13.28 3.22 -0.07
CA THR A 254 -13.65 1.95 -0.73
C THR A 254 -14.32 2.23 -2.07
N THR A 255 -13.80 1.67 -3.17
CA THR A 255 -14.30 1.89 -4.53
C THR A 255 -15.79 1.59 -4.65
N ASN A 256 -16.56 2.60 -5.05
CA ASN A 256 -17.93 2.44 -5.53
C ASN A 256 -17.96 2.16 -7.04
N GLY A 257 -17.13 2.86 -7.80
CA GLY A 257 -17.10 2.77 -9.26
C GLY A 257 -16.42 3.97 -9.90
N GLY A 258 -16.79 4.30 -11.14
CA GLY A 258 -16.24 5.43 -11.86
C GLY A 258 -16.84 5.63 -13.25
N HIS A 259 -16.32 6.62 -13.95
CA HIS A 259 -16.61 6.97 -15.34
C HIS A 259 -15.28 7.12 -16.11
N ASP A 260 -15.34 7.45 -17.40
CA ASP A 260 -14.14 7.56 -18.25
C ASP A 260 -13.20 8.73 -17.91
N THR A 261 -13.57 9.57 -16.95
CA THR A 261 -12.80 10.73 -16.48
C THR A 261 -12.62 10.80 -14.96
N LYS A 262 -13.20 9.89 -14.16
CA LYS A 262 -13.04 9.89 -12.70
C LYS A 262 -13.36 8.56 -12.03
N SER A 263 -12.75 8.33 -10.87
CA SER A 263 -13.09 7.28 -9.90
C SER A 263 -13.91 7.87 -8.75
N THR A 264 -14.80 7.08 -8.13
CA THR A 264 -15.58 7.46 -6.94
C THR A 264 -15.61 6.36 -5.88
N ALA A 265 -15.60 6.77 -4.61
CA ALA A 265 -15.56 5.87 -3.46
C ALA A 265 -16.30 6.43 -2.24
N ALA A 266 -16.59 5.54 -1.28
CA ALA A 266 -17.08 5.89 0.06
C ALA A 266 -15.89 6.15 1.00
N ARG A 267 -15.89 7.26 1.76
CA ARG A 267 -14.80 7.63 2.68
C ARG A 267 -14.82 6.81 3.96
N VAL A 268 -13.73 6.10 4.23
CA VAL A 268 -13.57 5.29 5.45
C VAL A 268 -13.58 6.16 6.71
N SER A 269 -13.03 7.36 6.65
CA SER A 269 -12.98 8.33 7.76
C SER A 269 -14.34 8.69 8.34
N LYS A 270 -15.39 8.73 7.51
CA LYS A 270 -16.78 8.98 7.96
C LYS A 270 -17.45 7.76 8.58
N TYR A 271 -16.92 6.56 8.33
CA TYR A 271 -17.49 5.28 8.74
C TYR A 271 -16.74 4.59 9.90
N ILE A 272 -15.68 5.19 10.45
CA ILE A 272 -14.87 4.60 11.52
C ILE A 272 -15.68 4.12 12.74
N GLY A 273 -16.67 4.89 13.19
CA GLY A 273 -17.53 4.50 14.31
C GLY A 273 -18.34 3.24 14.02
N TRP A 274 -18.94 3.16 12.83
CA TRP A 274 -19.68 1.99 12.35
C TRP A 274 -18.77 0.78 12.14
N ILE A 275 -17.60 0.96 11.50
CA ILE A 275 -16.59 -0.10 11.30
C ILE A 275 -16.18 -0.71 12.64
N ARG A 276 -15.83 0.12 13.63
CA ARG A 276 -15.41 -0.37 14.96
C ARG A 276 -16.55 -0.94 15.80
N GLY A 277 -17.81 -0.59 15.52
CA GLY A 277 -18.98 -1.25 16.07
C GLY A 277 -19.16 -2.71 15.60
N ILE A 278 -18.60 -3.05 14.43
CA ILE A 278 -18.65 -4.40 13.83
C ILE A 278 -17.34 -5.17 14.09
N TYR A 279 -16.19 -4.49 14.01
CA TYR A 279 -14.85 -5.03 14.20
C TYR A 279 -14.02 -4.10 15.08
N ALA A 280 -14.06 -4.33 16.40
CA ALA A 280 -13.48 -3.45 17.41
C ALA A 280 -11.96 -3.22 17.24
N ASP A 281 -11.25 -4.24 16.74
CA ASP A 281 -9.80 -4.24 16.53
C ASP A 281 -9.35 -3.63 15.19
N ALA A 282 -10.25 -3.00 14.43
CA ALA A 282 -9.86 -2.23 13.25
C ALA A 282 -8.88 -1.13 13.65
N GLN A 283 -7.67 -1.16 13.09
CA GLN A 283 -6.58 -0.25 13.47
C GLN A 283 -6.78 1.12 12.83
N LEU A 284 -6.69 2.18 13.63
CA LEU A 284 -6.84 3.56 13.17
C LEU A 284 -5.49 4.25 13.00
N SER A 285 -5.37 5.12 11.99
CA SER A 285 -4.13 5.84 11.72
C SER A 285 -3.67 6.72 12.87
N SER A 286 -4.58 7.43 13.55
CA SER A 286 -4.24 8.29 14.71
C SER A 286 -3.74 7.50 15.92
N ALA A 287 -4.22 6.26 16.10
CA ALA A 287 -3.87 5.39 17.22
C ALA A 287 -2.61 4.55 16.97
N ALA A 288 -2.16 4.46 15.71
CA ALA A 288 -1.04 3.62 15.31
C ALA A 288 0.30 4.22 15.78
N LYS A 289 0.89 3.62 16.81
CA LYS A 289 2.22 4.00 17.33
C LYS A 289 3.30 3.94 16.22
N PRO A 290 4.27 4.86 16.21
CA PRO A 290 5.51 4.70 15.44
C PRO A 290 6.23 3.39 15.80
N LEU A 291 6.85 2.75 14.81
CA LEU A 291 7.51 1.46 14.94
C LEU A 291 9.00 1.57 14.60
N GLY A 292 9.82 0.88 15.39
CA GLY A 292 11.20 0.56 15.06
C GLY A 292 11.28 -0.87 14.54
N CYS A 293 11.93 -1.06 13.39
CA CYS A 293 11.96 -2.35 12.72
C CYS A 293 13.38 -2.78 12.33
N ILE A 294 13.59 -4.08 12.20
CA ILE A 294 14.68 -4.66 11.43
C ILE A 294 14.11 -5.39 10.21
N VAL A 295 14.82 -5.31 9.09
CA VAL A 295 14.38 -5.87 7.81
C VAL A 295 15.45 -6.81 7.26
N ASN A 296 15.08 -8.07 7.05
CA ASN A 296 15.95 -9.08 6.45
C ASN A 296 16.24 -8.73 4.98
N ILE A 297 17.51 -8.66 4.62
CA ILE A 297 17.94 -8.18 3.28
C ILE A 297 17.61 -9.18 2.17
N SER A 298 17.61 -10.49 2.47
CA SER A 298 17.46 -11.51 1.42
C SER A 298 16.04 -11.65 0.91
N ASN A 299 15.04 -11.33 1.73
CA ASN A 299 13.63 -11.56 1.43
C ASN A 299 12.69 -10.38 1.79
N ASN A 300 13.18 -9.36 2.48
CA ASN A 300 12.45 -8.18 2.97
C ASN A 300 11.42 -8.46 4.08
N ASP A 301 11.51 -9.62 4.74
CA ASP A 301 10.74 -9.88 5.96
C ASP A 301 11.13 -8.88 7.04
N THR A 302 10.14 -8.36 7.74
CA THR A 302 10.28 -7.22 8.65
C THR A 302 9.80 -7.60 10.03
N TYR A 303 10.62 -7.37 11.06
CA TYR A 303 10.23 -7.50 12.46
C TYR A 303 10.16 -6.10 13.09
N CYS A 304 8.97 -5.67 13.48
CA CYS A 304 8.69 -4.35 14.04
C CYS A 304 8.22 -4.43 15.49
N LEU A 305 8.56 -3.43 16.30
CA LEU A 305 8.01 -3.21 17.63
C LEU A 305 7.75 -1.69 17.86
N PRO A 306 6.78 -1.32 18.70
CA PRO A 306 6.63 0.06 19.15
C PRO A 306 7.65 0.42 20.24
N ALA A 307 7.89 1.72 20.44
CA ALA A 307 8.79 2.20 21.49
C ALA A 307 8.38 1.69 22.89
N GLY A 308 9.38 1.22 23.64
CA GLY A 308 9.24 0.61 24.96
C GLY A 308 9.35 -0.92 24.93
N GLU A 309 8.87 -1.56 23.86
CA GLU A 309 8.82 -3.02 23.70
C GLU A 309 10.14 -3.60 23.18
N ARG A 310 10.34 -4.90 23.44
CA ARG A 310 11.52 -5.67 23.05
C ARG A 310 11.14 -7.03 22.51
N SER A 311 12.06 -7.68 21.81
CA SER A 311 11.95 -9.08 21.44
C SER A 311 11.74 -9.96 22.68
N PRO A 312 11.33 -11.23 22.51
CA PRO A 312 11.57 -12.27 23.50
C PRO A 312 13.07 -12.40 23.85
N TYR A 313 13.42 -13.46 24.59
CA TYR A 313 14.83 -13.76 24.93
C TYR A 313 15.75 -13.67 23.69
N SER A 314 15.29 -14.19 22.55
CA SER A 314 15.91 -14.02 21.24
C SER A 314 14.89 -13.43 20.25
N LEU A 315 15.40 -12.94 19.11
CA LEU A 315 14.60 -12.67 17.92
C LEU A 315 13.97 -13.98 17.39
N PRO A 316 12.83 -13.90 16.66
CA PRO A 316 12.26 -15.06 15.99
C PRO A 316 13.22 -15.72 14.99
N ASP A 317 13.24 -17.06 14.92
CA ASP A 317 14.18 -17.86 14.12
C ASP A 317 14.36 -17.41 12.65
N TRP A 318 13.31 -16.88 12.05
CA TRP A 318 13.31 -16.41 10.66
C TRP A 318 14.11 -15.12 10.42
N ILE A 319 14.40 -14.34 11.47
CA ILE A 319 15.25 -13.14 11.44
C ILE A 319 16.45 -13.18 12.41
N TYR A 320 16.46 -14.12 13.36
CA TYR A 320 17.58 -14.37 14.26
C TYR A 320 18.88 -14.63 13.50
N ASN A 321 19.91 -13.84 13.80
CA ASN A 321 21.25 -13.93 13.20
C ASN A 321 21.22 -13.88 11.65
N LYS A 322 20.21 -13.21 11.06
CA LYS A 322 20.13 -12.92 9.62
C LYS A 322 20.69 -11.55 9.31
N GLN A 323 21.12 -11.34 8.07
CA GLN A 323 21.54 -10.02 7.60
C GLN A 323 20.35 -9.07 7.55
N VAL A 324 20.42 -8.00 8.35
CA VAL A 324 19.37 -6.97 8.40
C VAL A 324 19.90 -5.57 8.08
N TYR A 325 18.97 -4.68 7.77
CA TYR A 325 19.15 -3.24 8.00
C TYR A 325 18.08 -2.75 9.00
N VAL A 326 18.35 -1.62 9.67
CA VAL A 326 17.40 -1.00 10.61
C VAL A 326 16.47 -0.06 9.84
N ASP A 327 15.19 -0.06 10.20
CA ASP A 327 14.20 0.91 9.73
C ASP A 327 13.38 1.47 10.91
N ALA A 328 13.89 2.55 11.53
CA ALA A 328 13.21 3.24 12.62
C ALA A 328 12.34 4.41 12.10
N ALA A 329 11.06 4.42 12.49
CA ALA A 329 10.17 5.55 12.21
C ALA A 329 10.55 6.79 13.05
N PRO A 330 10.21 8.02 12.60
CA PRO A 330 10.29 9.22 13.46
C PRO A 330 9.61 8.99 14.82
N GLY A 331 10.25 9.42 15.90
CA GLY A 331 9.83 9.11 17.28
C GLY A 331 10.44 7.83 17.87
N THR A 332 11.18 7.03 17.08
CA THR A 332 11.76 5.75 17.53
C THR A 332 13.22 5.58 17.13
N ALA A 333 13.95 4.76 17.88
CA ALA A 333 15.23 4.19 17.49
C ALA A 333 15.25 2.70 17.84
N VAL A 334 16.01 1.91 17.09
CA VAL A 334 16.16 0.46 17.32
C VAL A 334 17.47 0.21 18.05
N MET A 335 17.39 -0.45 19.20
CA MET A 335 18.52 -0.96 19.96
C MET A 335 18.72 -2.44 19.60
N LEU A 336 19.90 -2.79 19.09
CA LEU A 336 20.26 -4.17 18.72
C LEU A 336 21.31 -4.75 19.66
N SER A 337 21.38 -6.08 19.71
CA SER A 337 22.48 -6.83 20.32
C SER A 337 22.95 -7.99 19.43
N ASP A 338 24.26 -8.25 19.43
CA ASP A 338 24.88 -9.46 18.87
C ASP A 338 24.75 -10.67 19.83
N TYR A 339 24.08 -10.48 20.96
CA TYR A 339 23.79 -11.47 21.99
C TYR A 339 22.28 -11.53 22.30
N ASP A 340 21.87 -12.59 22.98
CA ASP A 340 20.50 -12.77 23.45
C ASP A 340 20.16 -11.86 24.64
N ASN A 341 18.87 -11.56 24.79
CA ASN A 341 18.26 -10.80 25.88
C ASN A 341 18.91 -9.43 26.16
N LEU A 342 19.55 -8.82 25.15
CA LEU A 342 20.26 -7.53 25.21
C LEU A 342 21.37 -7.51 26.29
N SER A 343 22.01 -8.66 26.49
CA SER A 343 22.89 -8.92 27.62
C SER A 343 24.27 -8.21 27.54
N TYR A 344 24.94 -8.13 28.70
CA TYR A 344 26.34 -7.68 28.83
C TYR A 344 26.67 -6.27 28.28
N ASN A 345 25.67 -5.42 28.10
CA ASN A 345 25.80 -4.10 27.45
C ASN A 345 26.40 -4.18 26.03
N ARG A 346 26.28 -5.33 25.36
CA ARG A 346 26.65 -5.54 23.95
C ARG A 346 25.55 -4.99 23.04
N ILE A 347 25.29 -3.69 23.18
CA ILE A 347 24.14 -3.00 22.58
C ILE A 347 24.58 -1.71 21.90
N ALA A 348 23.89 -1.37 20.82
CA ALA A 348 23.97 -0.08 20.14
C ALA A 348 22.57 0.35 19.68
N THR A 349 22.33 1.66 19.61
CA THR A 349 21.04 2.27 19.24
C THR A 349 21.16 2.99 17.90
N PHE A 350 20.13 2.83 17.06
CA PHE A 350 20.14 3.23 15.65
C PHE A 350 18.87 4.03 15.31
N ASP A 351 19.05 5.28 14.90
CA ASP A 351 17.99 6.19 14.45
C ASP A 351 17.80 6.15 12.92
N GLY A 352 16.54 6.26 12.47
CA GLY A 352 16.19 6.21 11.05
C GLY A 352 16.53 4.90 10.36
N THR A 353 16.94 4.97 9.09
CA THR A 353 17.35 3.83 8.30
C THR A 353 18.86 3.63 8.35
N VAL A 354 19.33 2.54 8.95
CA VAL A 354 20.76 2.20 9.04
C VAL A 354 21.05 0.93 8.24
N GLU A 355 21.72 1.13 7.11
CA GLU A 355 22.11 0.09 6.15
C GLU A 355 23.09 -0.93 6.75
N ASN A 356 23.04 -2.18 6.30
CA ASN A 356 23.78 -3.32 6.86
C ASN A 356 25.29 -3.08 7.05
N ASP A 357 25.96 -2.46 6.07
CA ASP A 357 27.39 -2.16 6.17
C ASP A 357 27.73 -1.19 7.30
N LYS A 358 26.81 -0.28 7.64
CA LYS A 358 26.94 0.66 8.77
C LYS A 358 26.73 -0.03 10.13
N LEU A 359 26.28 -1.28 10.17
CA LEU A 359 26.08 -2.08 11.39
C LEU A 359 27.28 -2.97 11.75
N LYS A 360 28.25 -3.17 10.84
CA LYS A 360 29.32 -4.18 10.98
C LYS A 360 30.46 -3.85 11.95
N ALA A 361 30.65 -2.57 12.27
CA ALA A 361 31.75 -2.10 13.10
C ALA A 361 31.30 -0.91 13.97
N VAL A 362 30.36 -1.16 14.87
CA VAL A 362 29.74 -0.14 15.72
C VAL A 362 30.25 -0.24 17.14
N LYS A 363 30.62 0.90 17.75
CA LYS A 363 31.01 0.95 19.15
C LYS A 363 29.78 0.73 20.04
N ALA A 364 29.78 -0.39 20.77
CA ALA A 364 28.74 -0.78 21.70
C ALA A 364 28.89 -0.08 23.08
N VAL A 365 27.85 -0.17 23.91
CA VAL A 365 27.83 0.45 25.26
C VAL A 365 28.89 -0.14 26.20
N ASN A 366 29.27 -1.42 26.05
CA ASN A 366 30.40 -2.02 26.77
C ASN A 366 31.79 -1.49 26.30
N GLY A 367 31.85 -0.67 25.26
CA GLY A 367 33.06 -0.07 24.72
C GLY A 367 33.74 -0.84 23.58
N GLU A 368 33.31 -2.09 23.31
CA GLU A 368 33.81 -2.91 22.21
C GLU A 368 33.26 -2.44 20.85
N THR A 369 33.97 -2.72 19.76
CA THR A 369 33.46 -2.56 18.39
C THR A 369 32.86 -3.87 17.93
N LEU A 370 31.54 -3.90 17.72
CA LEU A 370 30.76 -5.12 17.45
C LEU A 370 30.03 -5.06 16.10
N ASP A 371 29.65 -6.23 15.62
CA ASP A 371 28.83 -6.43 14.42
C ASP A 371 27.35 -6.64 14.81
N PHE A 372 26.52 -5.65 14.53
CA PHE A 372 25.06 -5.68 14.71
C PHE A 372 24.31 -5.98 13.41
N SER A 373 25.02 -6.31 12.33
CA SER A 373 24.44 -6.62 11.02
C SER A 373 23.72 -7.98 10.99
N HIS A 374 23.97 -8.82 12.00
CA HIS A 374 23.32 -10.10 12.28
C HIS A 374 22.80 -10.16 13.75
N PRO A 375 21.78 -9.38 14.13
CA PRO A 375 21.37 -9.27 15.52
C PRO A 375 20.71 -10.55 16.04
N LYS A 376 20.75 -10.72 17.37
CA LYS A 376 20.13 -11.85 18.09
C LYS A 376 18.99 -11.42 19.00
N SER A 377 19.00 -10.20 19.51
CA SER A 377 17.89 -9.60 20.26
C SER A 377 17.74 -8.12 19.93
N MET A 378 16.54 -7.56 20.13
CA MET A 378 16.29 -6.14 19.89
C MET A 378 15.32 -5.50 20.89
N ARG A 379 15.41 -4.18 21.03
CA ARG A 379 14.43 -3.32 21.71
C ARG A 379 14.17 -2.09 20.86
N VAL A 380 12.96 -1.55 20.90
CA VAL A 380 12.68 -0.22 20.35
C VAL A 380 12.57 0.77 21.49
N VAL A 381 13.27 1.89 21.36
CA VAL A 381 13.27 2.99 22.33
C VAL A 381 12.67 4.23 21.70
N ALA A 382 12.15 5.14 22.52
CA ALA A 382 11.71 6.44 22.05
C ALA A 382 12.93 7.27 21.62
N SER A 383 12.79 8.04 20.55
CA SER A 383 13.83 8.97 20.08
C SER A 383 13.22 10.30 19.67
N SER A 384 13.91 11.40 20.02
CA SER A 384 13.59 12.76 19.57
C SER A 384 14.46 13.20 18.38
N THR A 385 15.23 12.31 17.78
CA THR A 385 16.06 12.62 16.61
C THR A 385 15.18 13.07 15.45
N ALA A 386 15.44 14.28 14.92
CA ALA A 386 14.77 14.79 13.74
C ALA A 386 15.21 13.98 12.51
N LEU A 387 14.25 13.31 11.85
CA LEU A 387 14.48 12.50 10.66
C LEU A 387 13.89 13.17 9.43
N GLY A 388 14.67 13.25 8.35
CA GLY A 388 14.13 13.48 7.01
C GLY A 388 13.84 12.15 6.34
N CYS A 389 12.62 11.93 5.85
CA CYS A 389 12.23 10.68 5.18
C CYS A 389 11.79 10.91 3.73
N ILE A 390 12.09 9.93 2.87
CA ILE A 390 11.37 9.70 1.62
C ILE A 390 10.59 8.39 1.71
N PHE A 391 9.46 8.29 1.00
CA PHE A 391 8.66 7.07 0.92
C PHE A 391 8.44 6.69 -0.53
N GLY A 392 8.87 5.48 -0.92
CA GLY A 392 8.66 4.91 -2.25
C GLY A 392 7.22 4.46 -2.44
N LEU A 393 6.49 5.14 -3.32
CA LEU A 393 5.06 4.91 -3.56
C LEU A 393 4.77 3.54 -4.17
N THR A 394 5.72 3.00 -4.94
CA THR A 394 5.60 1.69 -5.59
C THR A 394 6.04 0.56 -4.67
N SER A 395 7.19 0.72 -3.99
CA SER A 395 7.77 -0.29 -3.09
C SER A 395 7.09 -0.38 -1.73
N GLY A 396 6.42 0.68 -1.28
CA GLY A 396 5.81 0.75 0.04
C GLY A 396 6.84 0.93 1.18
N ARG A 397 8.08 1.30 0.85
CA ARG A 397 9.21 1.39 1.79
C ARG A 397 9.64 2.83 1.99
N LYS A 398 10.03 3.18 3.22
CA LYS A 398 10.62 4.48 3.57
C LYS A 398 12.14 4.38 3.67
N TYR A 399 12.83 5.48 3.41
CA TYR A 399 14.24 5.69 3.76
C TYR A 399 14.33 6.99 4.55
N CYS A 400 14.73 6.89 5.81
CA CYS A 400 14.80 8.00 6.77
C CYS A 400 16.24 8.19 7.22
N LEU A 401 16.69 9.44 7.38
CA LEU A 401 18.02 9.74 7.91
C LEU A 401 17.96 10.84 8.99
N PRO A 402 18.80 10.76 10.03
CA PRO A 402 19.01 11.87 10.96
C PRO A 402 19.55 13.13 10.28
N ALA A 403 19.20 14.30 10.82
CA ALA A 403 19.79 15.57 10.42
C ALA A 403 21.32 15.52 10.40
N GLY A 404 21.91 16.11 9.35
CA GLY A 404 23.35 16.05 9.07
C GLY A 404 23.81 14.81 8.27
N GLN A 405 23.08 13.70 8.29
CA GLN A 405 23.45 12.47 7.57
C GLN A 405 23.03 12.47 6.09
N ARG A 406 23.69 11.61 5.30
CA ARG A 406 23.39 11.37 3.88
C ARG A 406 23.36 9.88 3.55
N SER A 407 22.79 9.57 2.38
CA SER A 407 22.88 8.24 1.77
C SER A 407 24.34 7.84 1.53
N GLY A 408 24.55 6.60 1.09
CA GLY A 408 25.80 6.21 0.44
C GLY A 408 26.03 6.98 -0.88
N TYR A 409 26.90 6.44 -1.73
CA TYR A 409 27.11 6.99 -3.07
C TYR A 409 25.80 7.11 -3.86
N GLU A 410 24.88 6.16 -3.69
CA GLU A 410 23.47 6.28 -4.06
C GLU A 410 22.57 5.94 -2.86
N LEU A 411 21.28 6.19 -3.02
CA LEU A 411 20.23 5.54 -2.25
C LEU A 411 20.28 4.01 -2.47
N PRO A 412 19.80 3.19 -1.51
CA PRO A 412 19.68 1.75 -1.72
C PRO A 412 18.81 1.41 -2.93
N GLY A 413 19.15 0.32 -3.65
CA GLY A 413 18.46 -0.07 -4.90
C GLY A 413 16.96 -0.37 -4.78
N TRP A 414 16.44 -0.55 -3.56
CA TRP A 414 15.00 -0.71 -3.30
C TRP A 414 14.20 0.60 -3.22
N ILE A 415 14.87 1.76 -3.34
CA ILE A 415 14.25 3.09 -3.43
C ILE A 415 14.92 4.04 -4.44
N SER A 416 16.21 3.85 -4.77
CA SER A 416 16.93 4.63 -5.79
C SER A 416 16.21 4.61 -7.14
N GLY A 417 15.83 5.78 -7.65
CA GLY A 417 15.14 5.93 -8.93
C GLY A 417 13.67 5.47 -8.95
N LEU A 418 13.08 5.11 -7.81
CA LEU A 418 11.64 4.82 -7.71
C LEU A 418 10.84 6.11 -7.48
N ASP A 419 9.54 6.09 -7.83
CA ASP A 419 8.63 7.20 -7.52
C ASP A 419 8.50 7.37 -5.98
N VAL A 420 8.93 8.52 -5.44
CA VAL A 420 8.84 8.85 -4.01
C VAL A 420 7.97 10.06 -3.71
N GLN A 421 7.60 10.21 -2.43
CA GLN A 421 7.21 11.47 -1.80
C GLN A 421 8.17 11.81 -0.64
N ALA A 422 8.39 13.09 -0.36
CA ALA A 422 9.23 13.58 0.74
C ALA A 422 8.39 13.94 1.97
N GLN A 423 8.79 13.45 3.14
CA GLN A 423 8.16 13.64 4.45
C GLN A 423 9.23 13.96 5.52
N PRO A 424 9.76 15.19 5.56
CA PRO A 424 10.58 15.65 6.68
C PRO A 424 9.74 15.66 7.97
N ALA A 425 10.33 15.15 9.07
CA ALA A 425 9.80 15.40 10.40
C ALA A 425 10.09 16.85 10.83
N SER A 426 9.37 17.33 11.86
CA SER A 426 9.63 18.65 12.44
C SER A 426 11.10 18.80 12.85
N GLY A 427 11.73 19.90 12.44
CA GLY A 427 13.14 20.18 12.71
C GLY A 427 14.15 19.54 11.74
N ALA A 428 13.70 18.83 10.68
CA ALA A 428 14.56 18.30 9.63
C ALA A 428 14.17 18.85 8.24
N LYS A 429 15.11 18.85 7.29
CA LYS A 429 14.83 19.11 5.86
C LYS A 429 15.38 17.98 5.00
N VAL A 430 14.64 17.56 3.98
CA VAL A 430 15.06 16.53 3.01
C VAL A 430 15.69 17.22 1.79
N MET A 431 16.97 16.96 1.54
CA MET A 431 17.66 17.34 0.31
C MET A 431 17.75 16.14 -0.63
N LEU A 432 17.27 16.29 -1.86
CA LEU A 432 17.30 15.26 -2.89
C LEU A 432 18.23 15.65 -4.04
N CYS A 433 18.76 14.63 -4.70
CA CYS A 433 19.52 14.73 -5.94
C CYS A 433 19.02 13.67 -6.93
N ASP A 434 18.83 14.05 -8.20
CA ASP A 434 18.54 13.12 -9.30
C ASP A 434 19.80 12.39 -9.80
N TRP A 435 20.97 12.74 -9.26
CA TRP A 435 22.26 12.09 -9.51
C TRP A 435 22.83 11.41 -8.26
N ALA A 436 23.84 10.57 -8.46
CA ALA A 436 24.63 9.98 -7.38
C ALA A 436 25.45 11.04 -6.60
N ASN A 437 25.74 10.72 -5.34
CA ASN A 437 26.66 11.42 -4.44
C ASN A 437 26.39 12.94 -4.27
N LEU A 438 25.14 13.38 -4.42
CA LEU A 438 24.70 14.78 -4.29
C LEU A 438 25.45 15.72 -5.25
N SER A 439 25.74 15.24 -6.47
CA SER A 439 26.70 15.86 -7.38
C SER A 439 26.15 17.03 -8.20
N TYR A 440 27.06 17.80 -8.81
CA TYR A 440 26.77 18.83 -9.84
C TYR A 440 25.80 19.95 -9.42
N ASN A 441 25.60 20.16 -8.12
CA ASN A 441 24.58 21.07 -7.56
C ASN A 441 23.16 20.80 -8.10
N ARG A 442 22.88 19.57 -8.54
CA ARG A 442 21.54 19.11 -8.96
C ARG A 442 20.71 18.76 -7.72
N LEU A 443 20.49 19.76 -6.87
CA LEU A 443 19.99 19.60 -5.51
C LEU A 443 18.75 20.46 -5.29
N ALA A 444 17.72 19.89 -4.67
CA ALA A 444 16.57 20.61 -4.14
C ALA A 444 16.34 20.22 -2.68
N THR A 445 15.86 21.15 -1.85
CA THR A 445 15.63 20.95 -0.41
C THR A 445 14.17 21.23 -0.07
N PHE A 446 13.56 20.33 0.70
CA PHE A 446 12.15 20.33 1.07
C PHE A 446 12.04 20.26 2.60
N ASP A 447 11.33 21.20 3.21
CA ASP A 447 11.15 21.32 4.67
C ASP A 447 9.72 21.05 5.15
N SER A 448 8.87 20.61 4.23
CA SER A 448 7.48 20.22 4.45
C SER A 448 7.14 18.98 3.61
N PHE A 449 5.92 18.46 3.76
CA PHE A 449 5.44 17.34 2.95
C PHE A 449 5.34 17.74 1.46
N VAL A 450 6.02 16.99 0.60
CA VAL A 450 5.99 17.17 -0.86
C VAL A 450 5.73 15.84 -1.54
N GLN A 451 4.70 15.79 -2.37
CA GLN A 451 4.25 14.56 -3.04
C GLN A 451 4.96 14.36 -4.38
N ASN A 452 4.75 13.20 -5.00
CA ASN A 452 5.55 12.76 -6.13
C ASN A 452 5.45 13.69 -7.36
N TRP A 453 4.28 14.26 -7.62
CA TRP A 453 4.10 15.15 -8.78
C TRP A 453 4.80 16.49 -8.59
N GLU A 454 4.73 17.04 -7.38
CA GLU A 454 5.34 18.30 -6.99
C GLU A 454 6.87 18.26 -7.04
N LEU A 455 7.48 17.06 -6.99
CA LEU A 455 8.91 16.85 -7.15
C LEU A 455 9.39 16.85 -8.62
N ARG A 456 8.51 16.80 -9.63
CA ARG A 456 8.90 16.59 -11.04
C ARG A 456 9.47 17.78 -11.79
N ASN A 457 9.23 19.00 -11.30
CA ASN A 457 9.61 20.22 -11.99
C ASN A 457 10.06 21.27 -10.96
N VAL A 458 11.21 21.04 -10.34
CA VAL A 458 11.75 21.87 -9.25
C VAL A 458 13.03 22.56 -9.70
N THR A 459 13.16 23.85 -9.41
CA THR A 459 14.42 24.58 -9.61
C THR A 459 15.50 24.05 -8.68
N ALA A 460 16.52 23.43 -9.24
CA ALA A 460 17.68 22.93 -8.52
C ALA A 460 18.67 24.06 -8.17
N ALA A 461 19.59 23.81 -7.24
CA ALA A 461 20.61 24.76 -6.81
C ALA A 461 21.58 25.20 -7.94
N ASN A 462 21.65 24.47 -9.06
CA ASN A 462 22.38 24.85 -10.27
C ASN A 462 21.55 25.69 -11.26
N GLY A 463 20.32 26.08 -10.91
CA GLY A 463 19.39 26.87 -11.74
C GLY A 463 18.58 26.08 -12.77
N GLN A 464 18.79 24.77 -12.90
CA GLN A 464 18.03 23.93 -13.84
C GLN A 464 16.69 23.48 -13.24
N MET A 465 15.67 23.33 -14.08
CA MET A 465 14.43 22.64 -13.71
C MET A 465 14.63 21.13 -13.82
N LEU A 466 14.55 20.41 -12.72
CA LEU A 466 14.85 18.97 -12.63
C LEU A 466 13.72 18.16 -11.98
N ASP A 467 13.74 16.84 -12.21
CA ASP A 467 12.82 15.85 -11.64
C ASP A 467 13.47 15.15 -10.43
N PHE A 468 13.00 15.46 -9.23
CA PHE A 468 13.39 14.83 -7.97
C PHE A 468 12.39 13.78 -7.50
N SER A 469 11.37 13.45 -8.31
CA SER A 469 10.36 12.45 -7.98
C SER A 469 10.91 11.02 -7.99
N ARG A 470 12.10 10.84 -8.58
CA ARG A 470 12.88 9.59 -8.67
C ARG A 470 14.35 9.80 -8.26
N PRO A 471 14.63 10.15 -6.99
CA PRO A 471 15.96 10.57 -6.56
C PRO A 471 16.97 9.42 -6.58
N LYS A 472 18.24 9.78 -6.77
CA LYS A 472 19.40 8.88 -6.76
C LYS A 472 20.27 9.01 -5.52
N SER A 473 20.30 10.17 -4.87
CA SER A 473 20.94 10.34 -3.57
C SER A 473 20.20 11.36 -2.70
N MET A 474 20.42 11.28 -1.38
CA MET A 474 19.68 12.06 -0.38
C MET A 474 20.58 12.52 0.76
N ARG A 475 20.28 13.69 1.31
CA ARG A 475 20.82 14.20 2.58
C ARG A 475 19.68 14.75 3.43
N VAL A 476 19.85 14.73 4.75
CA VAL A 476 18.99 15.48 5.67
C VAL A 476 19.80 16.61 6.29
N LEU A 477 19.19 17.80 6.35
CA LEU A 477 19.71 19.00 6.99
C LEU A 477 18.98 19.27 8.30
#